data_AF-A0AB34X1G5-F1
#
_entry.id   AF-A0AB34X1G5-F1
#
_cell.length_a   1.000
_cell.length_b   1.000
_cell.length_c   1.000
_cell.angle_alpha   90.00
_cell.angle_beta   90.00
_cell.angle_gamma   90.00
#
_symmetry.space_group_name_H-M   'P 1'
#
loop_
_entity.id
_entity.type
_entity.pdbx_description
1 polymer ?
#
loop_
_entity_poly.entity_id
_entity_poly.type
_entity_poly.pdbx_seq_one_letter_code
_entity_poly.pdbx_strand_id
1 'polypeptide(L)'
;MLSALSYIARGIGFFGILCPWFFHAPYVVGMTDKRIRFFTIFFVVAGLLVAITVGLSSAQSQRQVPRVLAGDPKVEAVFDEGDSYSCLEKGTAKIVECSLQGGKVKLGKAVDSKDASARFIRAARSADIKAVKDKAGKDYLKALKAPKPKEKLSCLVGGENISCIFDGKNLVTW
;
A
#
# COMPACT_ATOMS: atom_id res chain seq x y z
N MET A 1 5.03 -14.47 -3.47
CA MET A 1 4.43 -15.79 -3.13
C MET A 1 5.25 -16.41 -2.01
N LEU A 2 4.82 -16.31 -0.75
CA LEU A 2 5.13 -17.23 0.38
C LEU A 2 4.77 -16.65 1.77
N SER A 3 4.46 -15.36 1.91
CA SER A 3 4.11 -14.78 3.23
C SER A 3 2.62 -14.75 3.58
N ALA A 4 1.71 -15.03 2.63
CA ALA A 4 0.27 -14.97 2.86
C ALA A 4 -0.32 -16.23 3.56
N LEU A 5 0.45 -17.33 3.66
CA LEU A 5 -0.01 -18.57 4.28
C LEU A 5 0.14 -18.60 5.81
N SER A 6 0.90 -17.67 6.41
CA SER A 6 1.11 -17.66 7.86
C SER A 6 -0.01 -16.96 8.64
N TYR A 7 -0.80 -16.09 7.99
CA TYR A 7 -1.92 -15.40 8.64
C TYR A 7 -3.21 -16.22 8.69
N ILE A 8 -3.39 -17.18 7.77
CA ILE A 8 -4.54 -18.10 7.80
C ILE A 8 -4.36 -19.16 8.89
N ALA A 9 -3.13 -19.57 9.21
CA ALA A 9 -2.85 -20.58 10.23
C ALA A 9 -3.04 -20.09 11.68
N ARG A 10 -2.99 -18.78 11.95
CA ARG A 10 -3.17 -18.22 13.30
C ARG A 10 -4.61 -17.79 13.63
N GLY A 11 -5.47 -17.59 12.62
CA GLY A 11 -6.89 -17.25 12.82
C GLY A 11 -7.79 -18.47 13.07
N ILE A 12 -7.36 -19.66 12.64
CA ILE A 12 -8.14 -20.90 12.80
C ILE A 12 -7.88 -21.57 14.17
N GLY A 13 -6.77 -21.23 14.83
CA GLY A 13 -6.39 -21.81 16.13
C GLY A 13 -7.12 -21.24 17.36
N PHE A 14 -7.85 -20.13 17.25
CA PHE A 14 -8.51 -19.50 18.40
C PHE A 14 -10.02 -19.78 18.50
N PHE A 15 -10.64 -20.29 17.43
CA PHE A 15 -12.05 -20.71 17.45
C PHE A 15 -12.24 -22.17 17.93
N GLY A 16 -11.15 -22.91 18.19
CA GLY A 16 -11.17 -24.32 18.58
C GLY A 16 -11.14 -24.60 20.09
N ILE A 17 -11.13 -23.60 20.98
CA ILE A 17 -10.93 -23.81 22.42
C ILE A 17 -12.15 -23.41 23.28
N LEU A 18 -13.26 -22.99 22.66
CA LEU A 18 -14.48 -22.55 23.38
C LEU A 18 -15.73 -23.39 23.12
N CYS A 19 -15.59 -24.69 22.80
CA CYS A 19 -16.73 -25.62 22.83
C CYS A 19 -16.29 -27.08 23.07
N PRO A 20 -16.45 -27.61 24.29
CA PRO A 20 -16.58 -29.05 24.45
C PRO A 20 -17.83 -29.42 25.26
N TRP A 21 -19.00 -28.81 25.01
CA TRP A 21 -20.24 -29.17 25.75
C TRP A 21 -21.53 -29.21 24.91
N PHE A 22 -21.44 -29.31 23.59
CA PHE A 22 -22.61 -29.54 22.73
C PHE A 22 -22.36 -30.66 21.72
N PHE A 23 -22.02 -31.84 22.22
CA PHE A 23 -22.11 -33.09 21.47
C PHE A 23 -22.89 -34.11 22.30
N HIS A 24 -24.23 -34.08 22.15
CA HIS A 24 -25.11 -35.23 22.32
C HIS A 24 -26.34 -35.00 21.41
N ALA A 25 -26.46 -35.85 20.39
CA ALA A 25 -27.58 -35.97 19.46
C ALA A 25 -28.86 -36.47 20.20
N PRO A 26 -30.01 -36.77 19.54
CA PRO A 26 -30.43 -36.63 18.14
C PRO A 26 -31.89 -36.11 17.99
N TYR A 27 -32.16 -35.08 17.19
CA TYR A 27 -33.55 -34.80 16.80
C TYR A 27 -33.63 -34.35 15.34
N VAL A 28 -33.63 -35.34 14.45
CA VAL A 28 -34.18 -35.17 13.09
C VAL A 28 -35.18 -36.30 12.85
N VAL A 29 -36.33 -36.20 13.52
CA VAL A 29 -37.53 -36.94 13.14
C VAL A 29 -38.33 -36.02 12.23
N GLY A 30 -38.41 -36.39 10.95
CA GLY A 30 -39.43 -35.91 10.02
C GLY A 30 -39.25 -34.51 9.43
N MET A 31 -38.24 -34.30 8.58
CA MET A 31 -38.27 -33.17 7.65
C MET A 31 -37.90 -33.60 6.24
N THR A 32 -38.83 -33.40 5.31
CA THR A 32 -38.78 -33.82 3.91
C THR A 32 -37.53 -33.29 3.20
N ASP A 33 -36.86 -34.12 2.39
CA ASP A 33 -35.59 -33.88 1.68
C ASP A 33 -35.46 -32.49 1.01
N LYS A 34 -36.57 -31.94 0.51
CA LYS A 34 -36.65 -30.59 -0.08
C LYS A 34 -36.32 -29.46 0.90
N ARG A 35 -36.72 -29.56 2.18
CA ARG A 35 -36.49 -28.51 3.18
C ARG A 35 -35.00 -28.44 3.57
N ILE A 36 -34.34 -29.59 3.68
CA ILE A 36 -32.91 -29.68 3.97
C ILE A 36 -32.10 -29.01 2.86
N ARG A 37 -32.38 -29.33 1.58
CA ARG A 37 -31.71 -28.68 0.43
C ARG A 37 -31.91 -27.17 0.40
N PHE A 38 -33.11 -26.70 0.76
CA PHE A 38 -33.42 -25.27 0.81
C PHE A 38 -32.62 -24.54 1.89
N PHE A 39 -32.50 -25.13 3.09
CA PHE A 39 -31.66 -24.57 4.16
C PHE A 39 -30.18 -24.54 3.77
N THR A 40 -29.65 -25.61 3.18
CA THR A 40 -28.23 -25.63 2.76
C THR A 40 -27.92 -24.56 1.71
N ILE A 41 -28.79 -24.40 0.70
CA ILE A 41 -28.64 -23.35 -0.32
C ILE A 41 -28.72 -21.97 0.34
N PHE A 42 -29.66 -21.75 1.26
CA PHE A 42 -29.79 -20.49 1.97
C PHE A 42 -28.53 -20.14 2.78
N PHE A 43 -27.95 -21.08 3.52
CA PHE A 43 -26.72 -20.85 4.28
C PHE A 43 -25.51 -20.59 3.38
N VAL A 44 -25.40 -21.26 2.22
CA VAL A 44 -24.31 -21.01 1.25
C VAL A 44 -24.45 -19.62 0.63
N VAL A 45 -25.66 -19.22 0.23
CA VAL A 45 -25.92 -17.89 -0.35
C VAL A 45 -25.72 -16.79 0.69
N ALA A 46 -26.20 -16.99 1.92
CA ALA A 46 -26.00 -16.05 3.02
C ALA A 46 -24.52 -15.91 3.38
N GLY A 47 -23.78 -17.01 3.47
CA GLY A 47 -22.33 -17.00 3.72
C GLY A 47 -21.56 -16.27 2.61
N LEU A 48 -21.93 -16.48 1.35
CA LEU A 48 -21.34 -15.80 0.20
C LEU A 48 -21.62 -14.29 0.24
N LEU A 49 -22.83 -13.87 0.57
CA LEU A 49 -23.21 -12.45 0.73
C LEU A 49 -22.41 -11.75 1.83
N VAL A 50 -22.19 -12.42 2.97
CA VAL A 50 -21.36 -11.89 4.07
C VAL A 50 -19.90 -11.76 3.64
N ALA A 51 -19.35 -12.76 2.94
CA ALA A 51 -17.97 -12.68 2.43
C ALA A 51 -17.79 -11.52 1.43
N ILE A 52 -18.76 -11.30 0.54
CA ILE A 52 -18.73 -10.21 -0.44
C ILE A 52 -18.80 -8.83 0.25
N THR A 53 -19.71 -8.66 1.22
CA THR A 53 -19.87 -7.38 1.94
C THR A 53 -18.65 -7.02 2.79
N VAL A 54 -18.05 -7.98 3.49
CA VAL A 54 -16.81 -7.74 4.27
C VAL A 54 -15.63 -7.45 3.32
N GLY A 55 -15.50 -8.20 2.23
CA GLY A 55 -14.45 -7.96 1.23
C GLY A 55 -14.53 -6.58 0.58
N LEU A 56 -15.72 -6.14 0.15
CA LEU A 56 -15.92 -4.81 -0.45
C LEU A 56 -15.62 -3.67 0.54
N SER A 57 -16.00 -3.83 1.81
CA SER A 57 -15.75 -2.84 2.86
C SER A 57 -14.26 -2.63 3.12
N SER A 58 -13.48 -3.72 3.14
CA SER A 58 -12.02 -3.64 3.30
C SER A 58 -11.32 -2.96 2.11
N ALA A 59 -11.78 -3.22 0.88
CA ALA A 59 -11.21 -2.64 -0.33
C ALA A 59 -11.49 -1.13 -0.47
N GLN A 60 -12.67 -0.66 -0.05
CA GLN A 60 -12.99 0.77 -0.04
C GLN A 60 -12.15 1.55 0.98
N SER A 61 -11.93 0.97 2.17
CA SER A 61 -11.13 1.61 3.22
C SER A 61 -9.68 1.85 2.76
N GLN A 62 -9.03 0.86 2.15
CA GLN A 62 -7.67 1.02 1.62
C GLN A 62 -7.53 2.11 0.55
N ARG A 63 -8.55 2.33 -0.30
CA ARG A 63 -8.50 3.38 -1.33
C ARG A 63 -8.64 4.81 -0.77
N GLN A 64 -9.23 4.99 0.41
CA GLN A 64 -9.40 6.31 1.02
C GLN A 64 -8.15 6.79 1.76
N VAL A 65 -7.37 5.86 2.32
CA VAL A 65 -6.12 6.15 3.05
C VAL A 65 -5.15 7.05 2.27
N PRO A 66 -4.76 6.74 1.01
CA PRO A 66 -3.81 7.58 0.27
C PRO A 66 -4.37 8.96 -0.07
N ARG A 67 -5.70 9.09 -0.28
CA ARG A 67 -6.34 10.39 -0.55
C ARG A 67 -6.31 11.30 0.67
N VAL A 68 -6.56 10.75 1.85
CA VAL A 68 -6.53 11.51 3.10
C VAL A 68 -5.09 11.85 3.50
N LEU A 69 -4.13 10.94 3.28
CA LEU A 69 -2.70 11.22 3.47
C LEU A 69 -2.20 12.34 2.56
N ALA A 70 -2.57 12.32 1.27
CA ALA A 70 -2.16 13.34 0.30
C ALA A 70 -2.86 14.70 0.50
N GLY A 71 -3.97 14.73 1.24
CA GLY A 71 -4.68 15.95 1.59
C GLY A 71 -4.07 16.72 2.77
N ASP A 72 -3.09 16.15 3.49
CA ASP A 72 -2.48 16.80 4.64
C ASP A 72 -1.52 17.92 4.19
N PRO A 73 -1.59 19.11 4.81
CA PRO A 73 -0.74 20.24 4.43
C PRO A 73 0.76 19.99 4.59
N LYS A 74 1.16 18.99 5.38
CA LYS A 74 2.57 18.60 5.60
C LYS A 74 3.08 17.57 4.60
N VAL A 75 2.22 17.02 3.74
CA VAL A 75 2.59 15.97 2.79
C VAL A 75 2.65 16.54 1.38
N GLU A 76 3.75 16.27 0.67
CA GLU A 76 3.96 16.69 -0.72
C GLU A 76 3.64 15.57 -1.72
N ALA A 77 3.96 14.32 -1.36
CA ALA A 77 3.62 13.12 -2.13
C ALA A 77 3.44 11.92 -1.21
N VAL A 78 2.64 10.95 -1.65
CA VAL A 78 2.41 9.67 -0.97
C VAL A 78 2.86 8.54 -1.89
N PHE A 79 3.64 7.61 -1.33
CA PHE A 79 4.15 6.42 -1.98
C PHE A 79 3.55 5.18 -1.32
N ASP A 80 2.97 4.30 -2.13
CA ASP A 80 2.35 3.05 -1.69
C ASP A 80 3.42 1.94 -1.65
N GLU A 81 3.58 1.28 -0.50
CA GLU A 81 4.55 0.19 -0.27
C GLU A 81 3.89 -1.20 -0.26
N GLY A 82 2.61 -1.29 -0.63
CA GLY A 82 1.78 -2.50 -0.56
C GLY A 82 1.09 -2.68 0.78
N ASP A 83 1.86 -2.79 1.87
CA ASP A 83 1.35 -3.00 3.23
C ASP A 83 1.33 -1.70 4.08
N SER A 84 2.07 -0.68 3.65
CA SER A 84 2.27 0.59 4.36
C SER A 84 2.34 1.77 3.39
N TYR A 85 2.36 2.99 3.92
CA TYR A 85 2.52 4.20 3.12
C TYR A 85 3.73 5.00 3.59
N SER A 86 4.48 5.54 2.63
CA SER A 86 5.55 6.50 2.89
C SER A 86 5.14 7.85 2.32
N CYS A 87 5.45 8.96 2.99
CA CYS A 87 5.21 10.29 2.48
C CYS A 87 6.49 11.07 2.30
N LEU A 88 6.50 11.95 1.31
CA LEU A 88 7.44 13.06 1.24
C LEU A 88 6.92 14.20 2.11
N GLU A 89 7.68 14.59 3.14
CA GLU A 89 7.34 15.72 4.00
C GLU A 89 7.60 17.05 3.25
N LYS A 90 6.57 17.90 3.19
CA LYS A 90 6.58 19.14 2.44
C LYS A 90 7.64 20.11 2.95
N GLY A 91 8.42 20.66 2.01
CA GLY A 91 9.51 21.59 2.34
C GLY A 91 10.76 20.89 2.91
N THR A 92 10.74 19.56 3.05
CA THR A 92 11.92 18.79 3.40
C THR A 92 12.22 17.74 2.34
N ALA A 93 13.45 17.23 2.33
CA ALA A 93 13.84 16.11 1.48
C ALA A 93 13.56 14.74 2.12
N LYS A 94 12.84 14.72 3.25
CA LYS A 94 12.71 13.53 4.09
C LYS A 94 11.49 12.71 3.67
N ILE A 95 11.74 11.42 3.48
CA ILE A 95 10.71 10.42 3.26
C ILE A 95 10.46 9.75 4.60
N VAL A 96 9.23 9.88 5.09
CA VAL A 96 8.82 9.42 6.41
C VAL A 96 7.67 8.43 6.28
N GLU A 97 7.56 7.54 7.26
CA GLU A 97 6.42 6.64 7.34
C GLU A 97 5.14 7.44 7.60
N CYS A 98 4.07 7.08 6.90
CA CYS A 98 2.78 7.73 7.00
C CYS A 98 1.70 6.75 7.40
N SER A 99 0.96 7.08 8.45
CA SER A 99 -0.21 6.30 8.87
C SER A 99 -1.38 7.20 9.22
N LEU A 100 -2.58 6.66 9.02
CA LEU A 100 -3.83 7.28 9.43
C LEU A 100 -4.25 6.70 10.77
N GLN A 101 -4.24 7.53 11.81
CA GLN A 101 -4.66 7.13 13.14
C GLN A 101 -5.76 8.09 13.63
N GLY A 102 -6.99 7.59 13.76
CA GLY A 102 -8.13 8.39 14.22
C GLY A 102 -8.48 9.58 13.31
N GLY A 103 -8.31 9.43 11.99
CA GLY A 103 -8.63 10.48 11.00
C GLY A 103 -7.58 11.59 10.88
N LYS A 104 -6.45 11.50 11.58
CA LYS A 104 -5.30 12.41 11.45
C LYS A 104 -4.10 11.69 10.85
N VAL A 105 -3.35 12.39 10.01
CA VAL A 105 -2.09 11.89 9.45
C VAL A 105 -1.00 11.97 10.51
N LYS A 106 -0.39 10.83 10.82
CA LYS A 106 0.80 10.76 11.66
C LYS A 106 2.02 10.49 10.80
N LEU A 107 2.95 11.44 10.82
CA LEU A 107 4.28 11.31 10.26
C LEU A 107 5.18 10.61 11.30
N GLY A 108 5.81 9.53 10.88
CA GLY A 108 6.67 8.69 11.70
C GLY A 108 8.15 9.02 11.53
N LYS A 109 8.98 7.98 11.55
CA LYS A 109 10.43 8.09 11.37
C LYS A 109 10.79 8.16 9.88
N ALA A 110 12.00 8.63 9.60
CA ALA A 110 12.57 8.57 8.25
C ALA A 110 12.75 7.10 7.83
N VAL A 111 12.31 6.77 6.61
CA VAL A 111 12.32 5.40 6.09
C VAL A 111 12.95 5.33 4.70
N ASP A 112 13.61 4.20 4.43
CA ASP A 112 14.04 3.81 3.09
C ASP A 112 12.87 3.12 2.36
N SER A 113 12.06 3.94 1.69
CA SER A 113 10.91 3.50 0.89
C SER A 113 11.34 2.59 -0.27
N LYS A 114 10.59 1.52 -0.54
CA LYS A 114 10.82 0.60 -1.66
C LYS A 114 10.26 1.18 -2.95
N ASP A 115 9.43 2.21 -2.92
CA ASP A 115 8.99 2.87 -4.15
C ASP A 115 10.16 3.50 -4.94
N ALA A 116 10.13 3.37 -6.26
CA ALA A 116 11.19 3.89 -7.11
C ALA A 116 11.24 5.42 -7.14
N SER A 117 10.07 6.08 -7.09
CA SER A 117 9.94 7.54 -7.10
C SER A 117 10.44 8.13 -5.80
N ALA A 118 10.11 7.50 -4.68
CA ALA A 118 10.65 7.84 -3.37
C ALA A 118 12.19 7.78 -3.36
N ARG A 119 12.78 6.66 -3.81
CA ARG A 119 14.24 6.52 -3.92
C ARG A 119 14.88 7.56 -4.83
N PHE A 120 14.25 7.84 -5.97
CA PHE A 120 14.69 8.87 -6.90
C PHE A 120 14.71 10.27 -6.27
N ILE A 121 13.63 10.68 -5.61
CA ILE A 121 13.55 11.99 -4.97
C ILE A 121 14.59 12.13 -3.86
N ARG A 122 14.76 11.09 -3.04
CA ARG A 122 15.80 11.06 -1.99
C ARG A 122 17.20 11.19 -2.61
N ALA A 123 17.51 10.42 -3.64
CA ALA A 123 18.81 10.46 -4.31
C ALA A 123 19.07 11.84 -4.93
N ALA A 124 18.06 12.41 -5.60
CA ALA A 124 18.18 13.71 -6.24
C ALA A 124 18.41 14.85 -5.22
N ARG A 125 17.63 14.88 -4.14
CA ARG A 125 17.78 15.91 -3.10
C ARG A 125 19.04 15.72 -2.27
N SER A 126 19.51 14.49 -2.09
CA SER A 126 20.80 14.22 -1.42
C SER A 126 22.00 14.70 -2.24
N ALA A 127 21.86 14.73 -3.57
CA ALA A 127 22.88 15.20 -4.51
C ALA A 127 22.71 16.69 -4.90
N ASP A 128 21.82 17.44 -4.22
CA ASP A 128 21.50 18.86 -4.54
C ASP A 128 21.14 19.08 -6.02
N ILE A 129 20.44 18.10 -6.62
CA ILE A 129 19.95 18.19 -7.99
C ILE A 129 18.66 19.02 -7.98
N LYS A 130 18.68 20.15 -8.67
CA LYS A 130 17.55 21.09 -8.76
C LYS A 130 16.47 20.67 -9.74
N ALA A 131 16.85 19.96 -10.81
CA ALA A 131 15.93 19.47 -11.83
C ALA A 131 16.51 18.24 -12.52
N VAL A 132 15.64 17.32 -12.94
CA VAL A 132 16.02 16.15 -13.74
C VAL A 132 15.10 16.08 -14.94
N LYS A 133 15.63 16.38 -16.12
CA LYS A 133 14.86 16.50 -17.36
C LYS A 133 15.20 15.39 -18.34
N ASP A 134 14.21 14.85 -19.04
CA ASP A 134 14.48 14.05 -20.24
C ASP A 134 14.75 14.92 -21.47
N LYS A 135 15.00 14.25 -22.60
CA LYS A 135 15.16 14.90 -23.90
C LYS A 135 13.92 15.68 -24.37
N ALA A 136 12.74 15.35 -23.85
CA ALA A 136 11.50 16.07 -24.14
C ALA A 136 11.31 17.30 -23.23
N GLY A 137 12.23 17.54 -22.29
CA GLY A 137 12.17 18.65 -21.34
C GLY A 137 11.27 18.39 -20.13
N LYS A 138 10.77 17.16 -19.96
CA LYS A 138 9.91 16.78 -18.84
C LYS A 138 10.73 16.66 -17.57
N ASP A 139 10.38 17.42 -16.55
CA ASP A 139 11.03 17.41 -15.24
C ASP A 139 10.45 16.33 -14.32
N TYR A 140 11.23 15.28 -14.09
CA TYR A 140 10.86 14.15 -13.23
C TYR A 140 10.84 14.52 -11.75
N LEU A 141 11.69 15.47 -11.35
CA LEU A 141 11.74 15.95 -9.97
C LEU A 141 10.47 16.74 -9.65
N LYS A 142 10.05 17.62 -10.56
CA LYS A 142 8.81 18.39 -10.43
C LYS A 142 7.56 17.50 -10.50
N ALA A 143 7.63 16.41 -11.28
CA ALA A 143 6.56 15.43 -11.37
C ALA A 143 6.54 14.43 -10.18
N LEU A 144 7.51 14.50 -9.26
CA LEU A 144 7.68 13.58 -8.13
C LEU A 144 7.61 12.10 -8.55
N LYS A 145 8.15 11.79 -9.73
CA LYS A 145 8.05 10.46 -10.34
C LYS A 145 9.42 10.02 -10.83
N ALA A 146 9.78 8.77 -10.54
CA ALA A 146 11.02 8.22 -11.07
C ALA A 146 11.00 8.13 -12.60
N PRO A 147 12.10 8.48 -13.28
CA PRO A 147 12.33 8.16 -14.68
C PRO A 147 12.55 6.66 -14.87
N LYS A 148 12.61 6.20 -16.12
CA LYS A 148 12.95 4.80 -16.38
C LYS A 148 14.40 4.54 -15.95
N PRO A 149 14.69 3.38 -15.35
CA PRO A 149 16.05 3.05 -14.98
C PRO A 149 16.95 3.01 -16.23
N LYS A 150 18.18 3.52 -16.10
CA LYS A 150 19.20 3.60 -17.16
C LYS A 150 18.86 4.52 -18.32
N GLU A 151 17.86 5.38 -18.19
CA GLU A 151 17.56 6.43 -19.16
C GLU A 151 18.55 7.60 -19.01
N LYS A 152 19.08 8.09 -20.14
CA LYS A 152 19.93 9.29 -20.16
C LYS A 152 19.08 10.54 -19.94
N LEU A 153 19.39 11.26 -18.87
CA LEU A 153 18.69 12.45 -18.41
C LEU A 153 19.68 13.62 -18.31
N SER A 154 19.13 14.83 -18.24
CA SER A 154 19.85 16.05 -17.94
C SER A 154 19.54 16.48 -16.51
N CYS A 155 20.56 16.50 -15.65
CA CYS A 155 20.46 16.93 -14.26
C CYS A 155 20.99 18.36 -14.13
N LEU A 156 20.25 19.20 -13.41
CA LEU A 156 20.68 20.56 -13.07
C LEU A 156 21.33 20.55 -11.69
N VAL A 157 22.66 20.63 -11.63
CA VAL A 157 23.44 20.66 -10.39
C VAL A 157 24.23 21.96 -10.34
N GLY A 158 24.12 22.72 -9.26
CA GLY A 158 24.86 23.99 -9.12
C GLY A 158 24.54 25.06 -10.19
N GLY A 159 23.51 24.87 -11.03
CA GLY A 159 23.21 25.75 -12.17
C GLY A 159 23.76 25.24 -13.51
N GLU A 160 24.52 24.15 -13.50
CA GLU A 160 25.04 23.49 -14.70
C GLU A 160 24.17 22.29 -15.09
N ASN A 161 23.99 22.10 -16.40
CA ASN A 161 23.30 20.92 -16.91
C ASN A 161 24.32 19.82 -17.20
N ILE A 162 24.27 18.75 -16.42
CA ILE A 162 25.15 17.58 -16.55
C ILE A 162 24.34 16.36 -16.98
N SER A 163 25.01 15.37 -17.56
CA SER A 163 24.34 14.12 -17.92
C SER A 163 24.17 13.26 -16.68
N CYS A 164 23.02 12.61 -16.55
CA CYS A 164 22.78 11.71 -15.44
C CYS A 164 21.92 10.51 -15.84
N ILE A 165 22.03 9.45 -15.05
CA ILE A 165 21.21 8.24 -15.13
C ILE A 165 20.71 7.91 -13.73
N PHE A 166 19.43 7.54 -13.64
CA PHE A 166 18.92 6.86 -12.47
C PHE A 166 19.04 5.34 -12.65
N ASP A 167 19.77 4.67 -11.76
CA ASP A 167 19.99 3.23 -11.83
C ASP A 167 18.82 2.41 -11.23
N GLY A 168 17.90 3.06 -10.52
CA GLY A 168 16.86 2.42 -9.70
C GLY A 168 17.10 2.56 -8.20
N LYS A 169 18.34 2.91 -7.82
CA LYS A 169 18.69 3.27 -6.44
C LYS A 169 19.37 4.64 -6.34
N ASN A 170 20.34 4.91 -7.20
CA ASN A 170 21.14 6.13 -7.17
C ASN A 170 21.02 6.93 -8.46
N LEU A 171 21.26 8.23 -8.36
CA LEU A 171 21.51 9.13 -9.49
C LEU A 171 23.02 9.22 -9.69
N VAL A 172 23.48 8.75 -10.84
CA VAL A 172 24.87 8.85 -11.27
C VAL A 172 24.97 10.00 -12.25
N THR A 173 25.92 10.89 -12.04
CA THR A 173 26.15 12.11 -12.83
C THR A 173 27.55 12.08 -13.45
N TRP A 174 27.71 12.57 -14.68
CA TRP A 174 29.00 12.73 -15.36
C TRP A 174 28.95 13.84 -16.43
#